data_AF-A0A7S4M752-F1
#
_entry.id   AF-A0A7S4M752-F1
#
_cell.length_a   1.000
_cell.length_b   1.000
_cell.length_c   1.000
_cell.angle_alpha   90.00
_cell.angle_beta   90.00
_cell.angle_gamma   90.00
#
_symmetry.space_group_name_H-M   'P 1'
#
loop_
_entity.id
_entity.type
_entity.pdbx_description
1 polymer ?
#
loop_
_entity_poly.entity_id
_entity_poly.type
_entity_poly.pdbx_seq_one_letter_code
_entity_poly.pdbx_strand_id
1 'polypeptide(L)'
;MESDRLGLAVTTGIMIHNIPEGIAIAVPSLAARPDKPWLAFALASASGLAEPMGALVTLSVLKGAEHSSSVFNMENVLALVAGIMVAVAVNELLPEGTRQSSQSDSPWTFHLGLVSGFIIMVITEMWLQ
;
A
#
# COMPACT_ATOMS: atom_id res chain seq x y z
N MET A 1 -22.46 12.87 -8.22
CA MET A 1 -22.95 12.59 -6.84
C MET A 1 -22.54 11.22 -6.35
N GLU A 2 -22.89 10.12 -7.05
CA GLU A 2 -22.43 8.76 -6.66
C GLU A 2 -20.92 8.57 -6.94
N SER A 3 -20.45 9.09 -8.08
CA SER A 3 -19.03 9.12 -8.47
C SER A 3 -18.13 9.89 -7.51
N ASP A 4 -18.60 11.02 -6.97
CA ASP A 4 -17.81 11.88 -6.08
C ASP A 4 -17.68 11.26 -4.68
N ARG A 5 -18.74 10.58 -4.21
CA ARG A 5 -18.72 9.79 -2.98
C ARG A 5 -17.77 8.60 -3.09
N LEU A 6 -17.81 7.87 -4.21
CA LEU A 6 -16.87 6.79 -4.49
C LEU A 6 -15.42 7.29 -4.50
N GLY A 7 -15.15 8.44 -5.12
CA GLY A 7 -13.82 9.05 -5.11
C GLY A 7 -13.33 9.42 -3.71
N LEU A 8 -14.19 10.04 -2.88
CA LEU A 8 -13.88 10.40 -1.50
C LEU A 8 -13.67 9.18 -0.59
N ALA A 9 -14.52 8.18 -0.73
CA ALA A 9 -14.42 6.90 -0.02
C ALA A 9 -13.10 6.18 -0.32
N VAL A 10 -12.81 6.00 -1.61
CA VAL A 10 -11.58 5.35 -2.08
C VAL A 10 -10.35 6.13 -1.65
N THR A 11 -10.35 7.46 -1.80
CA THR A 11 -9.23 8.31 -1.36
C THR A 11 -8.98 8.18 0.14
N THR A 12 -10.05 8.16 0.95
CA THR A 12 -9.93 8.02 2.41
C THR A 12 -9.42 6.63 2.79
N GLY A 13 -9.88 5.58 2.09
CA GLY A 13 -9.38 4.22 2.28
C GLY A 13 -7.90 4.09 1.96
N ILE A 14 -7.47 4.73 0.88
CA ILE A 14 -6.06 4.79 0.48
C ILE A 14 -5.20 5.48 1.55
N MET A 15 -5.65 6.65 2.03
CA MET A 15 -4.94 7.35 3.11
C MET A 15 -4.76 6.50 4.36
N ILE A 16 -5.74 5.68 4.73
CA ILE A 16 -5.65 4.81 5.91
C ILE A 16 -4.69 3.65 5.66
N HIS A 17 -4.67 3.04 4.47
CA HIS A 17 -3.74 1.93 4.16
C HIS A 17 -2.28 2.36 4.13
N ASN A 18 -2.00 3.63 3.82
CA ASN A 18 -0.63 4.15 3.80
C ASN A 18 0.06 4.14 5.16
N ILE A 19 -0.72 4.15 6.25
CA ILE A 19 -0.16 4.06 7.60
C ILE A 19 0.51 2.69 7.81
N PRO A 20 -0.18 1.54 7.61
CA PRO A 20 0.46 0.22 7.55
C PRO A 20 1.66 0.12 6.61
N GLU A 21 1.58 0.68 5.39
CA GLU A 21 2.70 0.63 4.43
C GLU A 21 3.93 1.40 4.93
N GLY A 22 3.73 2.58 5.48
CA GLY A 22 4.80 3.35 6.10
C GLY A 22 5.48 2.59 7.24
N ILE A 23 4.69 1.88 8.07
CA ILE A 23 5.22 1.00 9.13
C ILE A 23 6.03 -0.15 8.52
N ALA A 24 5.51 -0.79 7.46
CA ALA A 24 6.16 -1.91 6.78
C ALA A 24 7.54 -1.53 6.20
N ILE A 25 7.75 -0.26 5.84
CA ILE A 25 9.05 0.25 5.38
C ILE A 25 9.93 0.70 6.56
N ALA A 26 9.36 1.46 7.50
CA ALA A 26 10.12 2.08 8.58
C ALA A 26 10.67 1.07 9.58
N VAL A 27 9.88 0.06 9.97
CA VAL A 27 10.27 -0.95 10.97
C VAL A 27 11.51 -1.75 10.52
N PRO A 28 11.53 -2.40 9.35
CA PRO A 28 12.72 -3.14 8.92
C PRO A 28 13.92 -2.22 8.62
N SER A 29 13.67 -1.01 8.10
CA SER A 29 14.73 -0.03 7.87
C SER A 29 15.43 0.40 9.16
N LEU A 30 14.65 0.64 10.22
CA LEU A 30 15.16 0.96 11.55
C LEU A 30 15.86 -0.25 12.19
N ALA A 31 15.30 -1.45 12.06
CA ALA A 31 15.92 -2.68 12.56
C ALA A 31 17.29 -2.95 11.90
N ALA A 32 17.43 -2.63 10.61
CA ALA A 32 18.69 -2.77 9.90
C ALA A 32 19.72 -1.69 10.27
N ARG A 33 19.28 -0.48 10.65
CA ARG A 33 20.16 0.66 11.02
C ARG A 33 19.61 1.42 12.22
N PRO A 34 19.75 0.87 13.45
CA PRO A 34 19.16 1.46 14.65
C PRO A 34 19.71 2.86 14.98
N ASP A 35 20.92 3.17 14.53
CA ASP A 35 21.58 4.47 14.69
C ASP A 35 21.02 5.57 13.77
N LYS A 36 20.12 5.23 12.82
CA LYS A 36 19.60 6.15 11.79
C LYS A 36 18.07 6.20 11.72
N PRO A 37 17.36 6.59 12.79
CA PRO A 37 15.91 6.66 12.78
C PRO A 37 15.36 7.65 11.74
N TRP A 38 16.07 8.76 11.51
CA TRP A 38 15.68 9.73 10.49
C TRP A 38 15.78 9.18 9.06
N LEU A 39 16.64 8.20 8.81
CA LEU A 39 16.71 7.54 7.51
C LEU A 39 15.47 6.66 7.29
N ALA A 40 15.05 5.90 8.30
CA ALA A 40 13.83 5.09 8.22
C ALA A 40 12.59 5.98 7.95
N PHE A 41 12.50 7.11 8.65
CA PHE A 41 11.46 8.12 8.40
C PHE A 41 11.54 8.70 6.97
N ALA A 42 12.74 9.07 6.51
CA ALA A 42 12.92 9.63 5.17
C ALA A 42 12.56 8.63 4.06
N LEU A 43 12.89 7.34 4.24
CA LEU A 43 12.55 6.29 3.28
C LEU A 43 11.03 6.05 3.22
N ALA A 44 10.36 5.96 4.37
CA ALA A 44 8.90 5.85 4.42
C ALA A 44 8.19 7.09 3.89
N SER A 45 8.74 8.29 4.13
CA SER A 45 8.20 9.53 3.56
C SER A 45 8.39 9.58 2.04
N ALA A 46 9.55 9.14 1.55
CA ALA A 46 9.85 9.10 0.13
C ALA A 46 8.96 8.11 -0.62
N SER A 47 8.58 6.98 -0.02
CA SER A 47 7.60 6.07 -0.64
C SER A 47 6.21 6.70 -0.72
N GLY A 48 5.78 7.45 0.32
CA GLY A 48 4.53 8.19 0.28
C GLY A 48 4.46 9.24 -0.84
N LEU A 49 5.60 9.83 -1.23
CA LEU A 49 5.68 10.73 -2.38
C LEU A 49 5.46 10.02 -3.74
N ALA A 50 5.50 8.69 -3.79
CA ALA A 50 5.18 7.95 -5.01
C ALA A 50 3.70 8.11 -5.42
N GLU A 51 2.78 8.32 -4.47
CA GLU A 51 1.36 8.52 -4.75
C GLU A 51 1.06 9.81 -5.54
N PRO A 52 1.50 11.01 -5.11
CA PRO A 52 1.30 12.21 -5.92
C PRO A 52 2.04 12.11 -7.26
N MET A 53 3.16 11.38 -7.34
CA MET A 53 3.81 11.11 -8.62
C MET A 53 2.93 10.25 -9.54
N GLY A 54 2.31 9.19 -9.02
CA GLY A 54 1.34 8.36 -9.76
C GLY A 54 0.13 9.17 -10.24
N ALA A 55 -0.36 10.10 -9.41
CA ALA A 55 -1.41 11.04 -9.79
C ALA A 55 -0.96 11.97 -10.94
N LEU A 56 0.27 12.49 -10.91
CA LEU A 56 0.82 13.30 -12.01
C LEU A 56 0.97 12.51 -13.31
N VAL A 57 1.43 11.26 -13.24
CA VAL A 57 1.50 10.36 -14.40
C VAL A 57 0.10 10.18 -14.98
N THR A 58 -0.90 9.92 -14.15
CA THR A 58 -2.30 9.81 -14.57
C THR A 58 -2.81 11.09 -15.23
N LEU A 59 -2.51 12.27 -14.66
CA LEU A 59 -2.87 13.56 -15.25
C LEU A 59 -2.23 13.79 -16.62
N SER A 60 -1.01 13.31 -16.84
CA SER A 60 -0.30 13.49 -18.11
C SER A 60 -0.70 12.48 -19.20
N VAL A 61 -0.89 11.21 -18.82
CA VAL A 61 -1.15 10.10 -19.74
C VAL A 61 -2.64 9.93 -20.01
N LEU A 62 -3.49 10.03 -18.98
CA LEU A 62 -4.91 9.68 -19.08
C LEU A 62 -5.76 10.83 -19.61
N LYS A 63 -5.44 12.09 -19.27
CA LYS A 63 -6.13 13.27 -19.85
C LYS A 63 -5.91 13.41 -21.36
N GLY A 64 -4.78 12.94 -21.89
CA GLY A 64 -4.53 12.90 -23.33
C GLY A 64 -5.16 11.72 -24.06
N ALA A 65 -5.58 10.69 -23.32
CA ALA A 65 -6.07 9.42 -23.85
C ALA A 65 -7.60 9.33 -24.00
N GLU A 66 -8.36 10.34 -23.55
CA GLU A 66 -9.84 10.36 -23.61
C GLU A 66 -10.42 10.20 -25.03
N HIS A 67 -9.59 10.31 -26.08
CA HIS A 67 -10.01 10.20 -27.49
C HIS A 67 -9.56 8.94 -28.22
N SER A 68 -8.81 8.04 -27.58
CA SER A 68 -8.28 6.85 -28.28
C SER A 68 -8.47 5.60 -27.43
N SER A 69 -8.85 4.50 -28.08
CA SER A 69 -8.82 3.12 -27.57
C SER A 69 -7.38 2.71 -27.22
N SER A 70 -6.84 3.35 -26.19
CA SER A 70 -5.48 3.18 -25.70
C SER A 70 -5.43 1.96 -24.79
N VAL A 71 -4.30 1.26 -24.75
CA VAL A 71 -4.08 0.14 -23.82
C VAL A 71 -4.19 0.60 -22.34
N PHE A 72 -4.06 1.91 -22.11
CA PHE A 72 -4.17 2.57 -20.81
C PHE A 72 -5.61 2.94 -20.42
N ASN A 73 -6.53 1.97 -20.48
CA ASN A 73 -7.87 2.12 -19.91
C ASN A 73 -7.84 1.94 -18.39
N MET A 74 -8.85 2.47 -17.70
CA MET A 74 -9.01 2.34 -16.25
C MET A 74 -8.95 0.86 -15.78
N GLU A 75 -9.61 -0.07 -16.48
CA GLU A 75 -9.59 -1.48 -16.09
C GLU A 75 -8.17 -2.09 -16.10
N ASN A 76 -7.35 -1.78 -17.10
CA ASN A 76 -6.02 -2.35 -17.26
C ASN A 76 -5.04 -1.77 -16.24
N VAL A 77 -5.15 -0.46 -15.96
CA VAL A 77 -4.31 0.20 -14.96
C VAL A 77 -4.62 -0.32 -13.56
N LEU A 78 -5.91 -0.47 -13.21
CA LEU A 78 -6.29 -1.03 -11.91
C LEU A 78 -5.85 -2.49 -11.77
N ALA A 79 -6.00 -3.31 -12.82
CA ALA A 79 -5.52 -4.69 -12.82
C ALA A 79 -3.99 -4.78 -12.66
N LEU A 80 -3.24 -3.90 -13.32
CA LEU A 80 -1.79 -3.80 -13.18
C LEU A 80 -1.38 -3.48 -11.74
N VAL A 81 -1.99 -2.44 -11.15
CA VAL A 81 -1.70 -2.03 -9.76
C VAL A 81 -2.04 -3.15 -8.78
N ALA A 82 -3.20 -3.81 -8.93
CA ALA A 82 -3.57 -4.95 -8.10
C ALA A 82 -2.53 -6.08 -8.18
N GLY A 83 -2.04 -6.40 -9.38
CA GLY A 83 -0.99 -7.41 -9.57
C GLY A 83 0.32 -7.05 -8.86
N ILE A 84 0.75 -5.79 -8.92
CA ILE A 84 1.94 -5.30 -8.22
C ILE A 84 1.78 -5.47 -6.71
N MET A 85 0.64 -5.06 -6.14
CA MET A 85 0.40 -5.15 -4.70
C MET A 85 0.35 -6.60 -4.20
N VAL A 86 -0.24 -7.52 -4.98
CA VAL A 86 -0.20 -8.95 -4.67
C VAL A 86 1.23 -9.48 -4.66
N ALA A 87 2.06 -9.10 -5.65
CA ALA A 87 3.45 -9.52 -5.70
C ALA A 87 4.25 -9.01 -4.49
N VAL A 88 4.08 -7.75 -4.09
CA VAL A 88 4.71 -7.17 -2.89
C VAL A 88 4.27 -7.94 -1.63
N ALA A 89 2.98 -8.19 -1.46
CA ALA A 89 2.47 -8.91 -0.30
C ALA A 89 3.01 -10.35 -0.22
N VAL A 90 2.97 -11.09 -1.33
CA VAL A 90 3.30 -12.52 -1.36
C VAL A 90 4.79 -12.79 -1.43
N ASN A 91 5.55 -12.01 -2.19
CA ASN A 91 6.98 -12.28 -2.41
C ASN A 91 7.89 -11.54 -1.44
N GLU A 92 7.42 -10.44 -0.83
CA GLU A 92 8.25 -9.60 0.03
C GLU A 92 7.77 -9.62 1.48
N LEU A 93 6.55 -9.15 1.74
CA LEU A 93 6.04 -8.96 3.11
C LEU A 93 5.82 -10.28 3.86
N LEU A 94 5.14 -11.25 3.25
CA LEU A 94 4.85 -12.55 3.89
C LEU A 94 6.12 -13.37 4.19
N PRO A 95 7.08 -13.53 3.25
CA PRO A 95 8.31 -14.26 3.51
C PRO A 95 9.18 -13.59 4.57
N GLU A 96 9.30 -12.27 4.54
CA GLU A 96 10.07 -11.52 5.54
C GLU A 96 9.42 -11.63 6.92
N GLY A 97 8.10 -11.49 7.01
CA GLY A 97 7.35 -11.68 8.25
C GLY A 97 7.52 -13.09 8.83
N THR A 98 7.51 -14.13 7.98
CA THR A 98 7.74 -15.52 8.39
C THR A 98 9.18 -15.76 8.87
N ARG A 99 10.17 -15.14 8.21
CA ARG A 99 11.58 -15.21 8.61
C ARG A 99 11.80 -14.57 9.98
N GLN A 100 11.12 -13.48 10.27
CA GLN A 100 11.17 -12.83 11.58
C GLN A 100 10.39 -13.61 12.64
N SER A 101 9.23 -14.19 12.30
CA SER A 101 8.46 -15.02 13.23
C SER A 101 9.21 -16.28 13.64
N SER A 102 10.01 -16.87 12.75
CA SER A 102 10.86 -18.02 13.06
C SER A 102 11.98 -17.71 14.07
N GLN A 103 12.33 -16.44 14.25
CA GLN A 103 13.32 -15.98 15.24
C GLN A 103 12.66 -15.49 16.54
N SER A 104 11.33 -15.43 16.59
CA SER A 104 10.55 -14.97 17.73
C SER A 104 10.18 -16.14 18.64
N ASP A 105 10.21 -15.92 19.95
CA ASP A 105 9.77 -16.90 20.96
C ASP A 105 8.26 -17.23 20.87
N SER A 106 7.48 -16.42 20.13
CA SER A 106 6.03 -16.62 19.96
C SER A 106 5.60 -16.52 18.48
N PRO A 107 5.57 -17.65 17.75
CA PRO A 107 5.17 -17.66 16.33
C PRO A 107 3.71 -17.28 16.10
N TRP A 108 2.86 -17.38 17.13
CA TRP A 108 1.44 -17.01 17.06
C TRP A 108 1.23 -15.50 16.81
N THR A 109 2.17 -14.65 17.20
CA THR A 109 2.06 -13.19 17.03
C THR A 109 2.01 -12.76 15.56
N PHE A 110 2.73 -13.46 14.68
CA PHE A 110 2.71 -13.21 13.24
C PHE A 110 1.32 -13.49 12.63
N HIS A 111 0.73 -14.65 12.93
CA HIS A 111 -0.60 -15.00 12.45
C HIS A 111 -1.68 -14.05 12.98
N LEU A 112 -1.57 -13.62 14.24
CA LEU A 112 -2.46 -12.60 14.81
C LEU A 112 -2.31 -11.26 14.09
N GLY A 113 -1.08 -10.83 13.79
CA GLY A 113 -0.80 -9.62 13.01
C GLY A 113 -1.44 -9.67 11.62
N LEU A 114 -1.28 -10.80 10.91
CA LEU A 114 -1.90 -11.01 9.59
C LEU A 114 -3.42 -10.92 9.64
N VAL A 115 -4.06 -11.64 10.57
CA VAL A 115 -5.53 -11.69 10.69
C VAL A 115 -6.09 -10.34 11.16
N SER A 116 -5.48 -9.72 12.15
CA SER A 116 -5.91 -8.40 12.64
C SER A 116 -5.75 -7.31 11.58
N GLY A 117 -4.65 -7.30 10.84
CA GLY A 117 -4.43 -6.37 9.73
C GLY A 117 -5.50 -6.52 8.64
N PHE A 118 -5.81 -7.76 8.25
CA PHE A 118 -6.89 -8.04 7.30
C PHE A 118 -8.25 -7.54 7.80
N ILE A 119 -8.60 -7.84 9.06
CA ILE A 119 -9.87 -7.41 9.67
C ILE A 119 -9.97 -5.88 9.71
N ILE A 120 -8.91 -5.18 10.11
CA ILE A 120 -8.89 -3.71 10.16
C ILE A 120 -9.15 -3.13 8.77
N MET A 121 -8.50 -3.66 7.73
CA MET A 121 -8.69 -3.19 6.35
C MET A 121 -10.12 -3.44 5.87
N VAL A 122 -10.65 -4.64 6.06
CA VAL A 122 -12.04 -4.96 5.66
C VAL A 122 -13.05 -4.08 6.38
N ILE A 123 -12.90 -3.88 7.69
CA ILE A 123 -13.80 -3.00 8.46
C ILE A 123 -13.71 -1.56 7.94
N THR A 124 -12.49 -1.08 7.67
CA THR A 124 -12.26 0.28 7.15
C THR A 124 -12.94 0.45 5.79
N GLU A 125 -12.78 -0.49 4.87
CA GLU A 125 -13.42 -0.46 3.55
C GLU A 125 -14.96 -0.51 3.65
N MET A 126 -15.49 -1.38 4.52
CA MET A 126 -16.94 -1.46 4.77
C MET A 126 -17.51 -0.16 5.36
N TRP A 127 -16.72 0.59 6.12
CA TRP A 127 -17.14 1.87 6.69
C TRP A 127 -17.09 3.03 5.69
N LEU A 128 -16.30 2.89 4.64
CA LEU A 128 -16.07 3.92 3.64
C LEU A 128 -17.03 3.81 2.44
N GLN A 129 -17.57 2.63 2.15
CA GLN A 129 -18.55 2.37 1.08
C GLN A 129 -19.98 2.72 1.52
#